data_AF-A0A534UVK7-F1
#
_entry.id   AF-A0A534UVK7-F1
#
_cell.length_a   1.000
_cell.length_b   1.000
_cell.length_c   1.000
_cell.angle_alpha   90.00
_cell.angle_beta   90.00
_cell.angle_gamma   90.00
#
_symmetry.space_group_name_H-M   'P 1'
#
loop_
_entity.id
_entity.type
_entity.pdbx_description
1 polymer ?
#
loop_
_entity_poly.entity_id
_entity_poly.type
_entity_poly.pdbx_seq_one_letter_code
_entity_poly.pdbx_strand_id
1 'polypeptide(L)'
;MRCPVCDADNLDDSAECASCGKAFPSRAEDGPAAAALEELEMTRVAPPDAPVRVEPLAGLEHTRLPADRAAQSQWTAEAVPLERTQHEVDAEAQGAWEGEIEVDPGREPDSGERTPLPAETAICPWCGAASLAAICDGCGRRKARFAGPPPEQRQRASEEGTVTCPACFARVAREVRCSDCGTPFPLQEL
;
A
#
# COMPACT_ATOMS: atom_id res chain seq x y z
N MET A 1 0.77 11.69 35.29
CA MET A 1 0.23 10.46 34.68
C MET A 1 0.92 10.14 33.35
N ARG A 2 1.11 8.86 33.03
CA ARG A 2 1.83 8.45 31.80
C ARG A 2 0.85 8.20 30.65
N CYS A 3 1.15 8.72 29.47
CA CYS A 3 0.27 8.58 28.31
C CYS A 3 0.27 7.13 27.79
N PRO A 4 -0.89 6.46 27.63
CA PRO A 4 -0.94 5.08 27.16
C PRO A 4 -0.64 4.93 25.65
N VAL A 5 -0.44 6.05 24.94
CA VAL A 5 -0.19 6.06 23.48
C VAL A 5 1.28 6.31 23.15
N CYS A 6 1.92 7.25 23.84
CA CYS A 6 3.32 7.63 23.54
C CYS A 6 4.24 7.56 24.77
N ASP A 7 3.75 7.06 25.89
CA ASP A 7 4.49 6.91 27.15
C ASP A 7 5.10 8.18 27.74
N ALA A 8 4.74 9.36 27.22
CA ALA A 8 5.17 10.64 27.79
C ALA A 8 4.56 10.86 29.19
N ASP A 9 5.34 11.44 30.09
CA ASP A 9 4.86 11.89 31.40
C ASP A 9 4.09 13.21 31.25
N ASN A 10 2.87 13.27 31.79
CA ASN A 10 1.98 14.43 31.79
C ASN A 10 1.59 14.79 33.23
N LEU A 11 1.09 16.01 33.46
CA LEU A 11 0.51 16.37 34.76
C LEU A 11 -0.73 15.53 35.04
N ASP A 12 -1.03 15.25 36.30
CA ASP A 12 -2.12 14.34 36.70
C ASP A 12 -3.52 14.88 36.37
N ASP A 13 -3.65 16.17 36.11
CA ASP A 13 -4.88 16.90 35.76
C ASP A 13 -4.92 17.36 34.30
N SER A 14 -3.97 16.91 33.47
CA SER A 14 -3.95 17.24 32.04
C SER A 14 -5.18 16.64 31.35
N ALA A 15 -5.90 17.43 30.55
CA ALA A 15 -7.01 16.95 29.73
C ALA A 15 -6.52 16.14 28.51
N GLU A 16 -5.30 16.37 28.07
CA GLU A 16 -4.68 15.71 26.92
C GLU A 16 -3.16 15.58 27.08
N CYS A 17 -2.56 14.67 26.31
CA CYS A 17 -1.12 14.48 26.31
C CYS A 17 -0.40 15.62 25.56
N ALA A 18 0.52 16.30 26.24
CA ALA A 18 1.29 17.39 25.65
C ALA A 18 2.19 16.96 24.47
N SER A 19 2.54 15.67 24.38
CA SER A 19 3.42 15.14 23.35
C SER A 19 2.69 14.66 22.09
N CYS A 20 1.51 14.05 22.23
CA CYS A 20 0.80 13.42 21.10
C CYS A 20 -0.64 13.88 20.91
N GLY A 21 -1.15 14.77 21.77
CA GLY A 21 -2.52 15.30 21.71
C GLY A 21 -3.60 14.28 22.08
N LYS A 22 -3.24 13.12 22.66
CA LYS A 22 -4.22 12.14 23.10
C LYS A 22 -5.02 12.71 24.26
N ALA A 23 -6.33 12.93 24.06
CA ALA A 23 -7.24 13.26 25.14
C ALA A 23 -7.27 12.13 26.18
N PHE A 24 -7.09 12.50 27.44
CA PHE A 24 -7.31 11.60 28.56
C PHE A 24 -8.80 11.53 28.85
N PRO A 25 -9.32 10.36 29.25
CA PRO A 25 -10.70 10.28 29.73
C PRO A 25 -10.77 11.13 30.99
N SER A 26 -11.31 12.34 30.87
CA SER A 26 -11.78 13.06 32.05
C SER A 26 -12.84 12.17 32.69
N ARG A 27 -12.83 12.08 34.03
CA ARG A 27 -14.01 11.63 34.76
C ARG A 27 -15.11 12.62 34.41
N ALA A 28 -15.84 12.37 33.33
CA ALA A 28 -17.16 12.89 33.17
C ALA A 28 -17.93 12.31 34.34
N GLU A 29 -18.20 13.13 35.35
CA GLU A 29 -19.36 12.86 36.19
C GLU A 29 -20.52 12.68 35.21
N ASP A 30 -21.24 11.56 35.32
CA ASP A 30 -22.40 11.25 34.50
C ASP A 30 -23.42 12.39 34.65
N GLY A 31 -23.26 13.41 33.81
CA GLY A 31 -24.23 14.47 33.66
C GLY A 31 -25.54 13.84 33.20
N PRO A 32 -26.69 14.42 33.58
CA PRO A 32 -27.98 13.88 33.17
C PRO A 32 -27.98 13.68 31.66
N ALA A 33 -28.39 12.47 31.24
CA ALA A 33 -28.42 12.09 29.83
C ALA A 33 -28.99 13.23 29.00
N ALA A 34 -28.18 13.76 28.08
CA ALA A 34 -28.61 14.83 27.21
C ALA A 34 -29.91 14.39 26.51
N ALA A 35 -30.95 15.22 26.61
CA ALA A 35 -32.23 14.95 25.97
C ALA A 35 -31.99 14.63 24.48
N ALA A 36 -32.66 13.59 23.99
CA ALA A 36 -32.58 13.23 22.58
C ALA A 36 -33.01 14.43 21.73
N LEU A 37 -32.11 14.88 20.85
CA LEU A 37 -32.43 15.86 19.83
C LEU A 37 -32.95 15.10 18.61
N GLU A 38 -34.23 15.28 18.28
CA GLU A 38 -34.94 14.61 17.18
C GLU A 38 -34.18 14.70 15.84
N GLU A 39 -33.45 15.79 15.61
CA GLU A 39 -32.71 16.06 14.36
C GLU A 39 -31.42 15.23 14.21
N LEU A 40 -30.93 14.58 15.28
CA LEU A 40 -29.69 13.77 15.28
C LEU A 40 -29.95 12.26 15.27
N GLU A 41 -31.21 11.83 15.20
CA GLU A 41 -31.55 10.40 15.19
C GLU A 41 -31.17 9.71 13.87
N MET A 42 -31.09 10.47 12.78
CA MET A 42 -30.80 9.97 11.43
C MET A 42 -29.36 9.52 11.20
N THR A 43 -28.40 9.94 12.03
CA THR A 43 -26.97 9.60 11.88
C THR A 43 -26.44 8.72 13.00
N ARG A 44 -27.29 8.30 13.95
CA ARG A 44 -26.90 7.36 14.99
C ARG A 44 -26.66 5.98 14.39
N VAL A 45 -25.38 5.67 14.19
CA VAL A 45 -24.95 4.30 13.93
C VAL A 45 -25.27 3.48 15.17
N ALA A 46 -25.96 2.34 15.01
CA ALA A 46 -26.24 1.44 16.11
C ALA A 46 -24.92 1.04 16.81
N PRO A 47 -24.93 0.81 18.14
CA PRO A 47 -23.76 0.29 18.83
C PRO A 47 -23.25 -0.97 18.12
N PRO A 48 -21.92 -1.21 18.08
CA PRO A 48 -21.35 -2.35 17.37
C PRO A 48 -21.88 -3.71 17.89
N ASP A 49 -22.34 -3.75 19.13
CA ASP A 49 -22.91 -4.95 19.78
C ASP A 49 -24.44 -4.99 19.76
N ALA A 50 -25.11 -4.15 18.97
CA ALA A 50 -26.55 -4.19 18.83
C ALA A 50 -26.98 -5.52 18.20
N PRO A 51 -27.89 -6.30 18.84
CA PRO A 51 -28.31 -7.59 18.32
C PRO A 51 -29.09 -7.39 17.01
N VAL A 52 -28.44 -7.67 15.88
CA VAL A 52 -29.07 -7.66 14.56
C VAL A 52 -29.88 -8.94 14.41
N ARG A 53 -31.21 -8.81 14.29
CA ARG A 53 -32.07 -9.92 13.91
C ARG A 53 -31.91 -10.16 12.41
N VAL A 54 -31.23 -11.24 12.06
CA VAL A 54 -31.12 -11.70 10.66
C VAL A 54 -32.18 -12.77 10.43
N GLU A 55 -33.17 -12.47 9.58
CA GLU A 55 -34.09 -13.51 9.12
C GLU A 55 -33.37 -14.45 8.14
N PRO A 56 -33.56 -15.77 8.26
CA PRO A 56 -32.96 -16.72 7.34
C PRO A 56 -33.57 -16.57 5.94
N LEU A 57 -32.73 -16.44 4.91
CA LEU A 57 -33.20 -16.46 3.53
C LEU A 57 -33.67 -17.87 3.16
N ALA A 58 -34.86 -17.97 2.57
CA ALA A 58 -35.40 -19.24 2.11
C ALA A 58 -34.50 -19.88 1.04
N GLY A 59 -34.17 -21.17 1.23
CA GLY A 59 -33.32 -21.94 0.32
C GLY A 59 -31.81 -21.87 0.60
N LEU A 60 -31.39 -21.12 1.62
CA LEU A 60 -29.99 -21.07 2.08
C LEU A 60 -29.84 -21.86 3.38
N GLU A 61 -29.13 -22.98 3.31
CA GLU A 61 -28.70 -23.69 4.51
C GLU A 61 -27.57 -22.90 5.18
N HIS A 62 -27.82 -22.38 6.38
CA HIS A 62 -26.78 -21.70 7.14
C HIS A 62 -25.87 -22.74 7.81
N THR A 63 -24.60 -22.78 7.42
CA THR A 63 -23.57 -23.57 8.09
C THR A 63 -23.37 -22.99 9.50
N ARG A 64 -24.10 -23.53 10.49
CA ARG A 64 -23.92 -23.15 11.89
C ARG A 64 -22.62 -23.77 12.39
N LEU A 65 -21.53 -23.01 12.29
CA LEU A 65 -20.34 -23.29 13.08
C LEU A 65 -20.69 -23.00 14.54
N PRO A 66 -20.50 -23.95 15.48
CA PRO A 66 -20.67 -23.64 16.89
C PRO A 66 -19.73 -22.48 17.22
N ALA A 67 -20.31 -21.36 17.66
CA ALA A 67 -19.56 -20.22 18.17
C ALA A 67 -19.00 -20.58 19.56
N ASP A 68 -18.18 -21.62 19.62
CA ASP A 68 -17.37 -21.86 20.79
C ASP A 68 -16.14 -20.96 20.66
N ARG A 69 -16.15 -19.86 21.43
CA ARG A 69 -15.01 -18.94 21.53
C ARG A 69 -13.75 -19.64 22.10
N ALA A 70 -13.89 -20.87 22.61
CA ALA A 70 -12.82 -21.73 23.07
C ALA A 70 -12.39 -22.80 22.05
N ALA A 71 -13.00 -22.87 20.86
CA ALA A 71 -12.49 -23.72 19.78
C ALA A 71 -11.17 -23.12 19.29
N GLN A 72 -10.08 -23.59 19.88
CA GLN A 72 -8.73 -23.33 19.41
C GLN A 72 -8.70 -23.70 17.92
N SER A 73 -8.22 -22.77 17.11
CA SER A 73 -7.94 -23.02 15.70
C SER A 73 -7.13 -24.31 15.58
N GLN A 74 -7.76 -25.35 15.04
CA GLN A 74 -7.11 -26.63 14.71
C GLN A 74 -6.10 -26.49 13.57
N TRP A 75 -5.89 -25.27 13.06
CA TRP A 75 -4.70 -24.89 12.32
C TRP A 75 -3.51 -24.91 13.28
N THR A 76 -2.97 -26.10 13.52
CA THR A 76 -1.59 -26.21 13.97
C THR A 76 -0.71 -25.60 12.88
N ALA A 77 0.23 -24.75 13.26
CA ALA A 77 1.24 -24.19 12.36
C ALA A 77 2.25 -25.26 11.90
N GLU A 78 1.83 -26.51 11.80
CA GLU A 78 2.60 -27.59 11.21
C GLU A 78 2.48 -27.50 9.69
N ALA A 79 3.61 -27.72 9.01
CA ALA A 79 3.68 -27.76 7.57
C ALA A 79 2.75 -28.88 7.06
N VAL A 80 1.60 -28.50 6.54
CA VAL A 80 0.72 -29.42 5.80
C VAL A 80 1.55 -29.93 4.61
N PRO A 81 1.71 -31.25 4.43
CA PRO A 81 2.41 -31.79 3.28
C PRO A 81 1.59 -31.47 2.04
N LEU A 82 1.96 -30.39 1.37
CA LEU A 82 1.45 -30.05 0.05
C LEU A 82 2.12 -31.00 -0.94
N GLU A 83 1.38 -32.00 -1.41
CA GLU A 83 1.77 -32.70 -2.62
C GLU A 83 1.69 -31.71 -3.77
N ARG A 84 2.85 -31.24 -4.24
CA ARG A 84 2.92 -30.46 -5.47
C ARG A 84 2.43 -31.37 -6.58
N THR A 85 1.26 -31.08 -7.15
CA THR A 85 0.86 -31.60 -8.45
C THR A 85 1.90 -31.12 -9.46
N GLN A 86 2.94 -31.93 -9.68
CA GLN A 86 3.79 -31.77 -10.84
C GLN A 86 2.92 -32.17 -12.03
N HIS A 87 2.67 -31.22 -12.93
CA HIS A 87 2.14 -31.58 -14.23
C HIS A 87 3.22 -32.44 -14.91
N GLU A 88 2.98 -33.74 -14.99
CA GLU A 88 3.79 -34.66 -15.77
C GLU A 88 3.62 -34.24 -17.24
N VAL A 89 4.66 -33.61 -17.78
CA VAL A 89 4.76 -33.40 -19.22
C VAL A 89 5.05 -34.76 -19.82
N ASP A 90 4.15 -35.26 -20.65
CA ASP A 90 4.35 -36.52 -21.38
C ASP A 90 5.68 -36.45 -22.14
N ALA A 91 6.56 -37.42 -21.90
CA ALA A 91 7.89 -37.47 -22.51
C ALA A 91 7.84 -37.59 -24.04
N GLU A 92 6.71 -38.04 -24.59
CA GLU A 92 6.45 -38.12 -26.03
C GLU A 92 5.71 -36.89 -26.57
N ALA A 93 5.40 -35.88 -25.72
CA ALA A 93 4.80 -34.64 -26.17
C ALA A 93 5.76 -33.87 -27.07
N GLN A 94 5.55 -33.98 -28.38
CA GLN A 94 6.23 -33.18 -29.37
C GLN A 94 5.68 -31.75 -29.29
N GLY A 95 6.49 -30.83 -28.79
CA GLY A 95 6.17 -29.41 -28.87
C GLY A 95 6.01 -29.02 -30.34
N ALA A 96 4.78 -28.73 -30.77
CA ALA A 96 4.46 -28.37 -32.16
C ALA A 96 5.05 -27.01 -32.61
N TRP A 97 5.82 -26.36 -31.74
CA TRP A 97 6.50 -25.09 -32.02
C TRP A 97 7.93 -25.37 -32.49
N GLU A 98 8.07 -25.64 -33.78
CA GLU A 98 9.36 -25.67 -34.47
C GLU A 98 9.64 -24.29 -35.07
N GLY A 99 10.05 -23.33 -34.24
CA GLY A 99 10.41 -22.01 -34.71
C GLY A 99 11.04 -21.14 -33.64
N GLU A 100 12.22 -20.60 -33.92
CA GLU A 100 12.73 -19.43 -33.21
C GLU A 100 11.91 -18.22 -33.68
N ILE A 101 10.83 -17.91 -32.95
CA ILE A 101 10.17 -16.62 -33.14
C ILE A 101 11.01 -15.59 -32.39
N GLU A 102 11.59 -14.66 -33.14
CA GLU A 102 12.19 -13.45 -32.58
C GLU A 102 11.05 -12.57 -32.03
N VAL A 103 10.80 -12.69 -30.73
CA VAL A 103 9.81 -11.88 -30.03
C VAL A 103 10.46 -10.56 -29.67
N ASP A 104 10.09 -9.49 -30.39
CA ASP A 104 10.37 -8.12 -29.94
C ASP A 104 9.52 -7.83 -28.69
N PRO A 105 10.11 -7.69 -27.49
CA PRO A 105 9.36 -7.45 -26.27
C PRO A 105 8.67 -6.08 -26.25
N GLY A 106 8.96 -5.19 -27.23
CA GLY A 106 8.39 -3.85 -27.31
C GLY A 106 8.73 -2.97 -26.10
N ARG A 107 9.70 -3.40 -25.29
CA ARG A 107 10.17 -2.75 -24.07
C ARG A 107 11.68 -2.70 -24.11
N GLU A 108 12.23 -1.55 -23.74
CA GLU A 108 13.67 -1.38 -23.58
C GLU A 108 14.23 -2.40 -22.56
N PRO A 109 15.39 -3.04 -22.84
CA PRO A 109 15.99 -3.96 -21.89
C PRO A 109 16.26 -3.26 -20.55
N ASP A 110 15.91 -3.93 -19.45
CA ASP A 110 16.24 -3.45 -18.11
C ASP A 110 17.77 -3.31 -18.01
N SER A 111 18.26 -2.09 -17.83
CA SER A 111 19.70 -1.81 -17.71
C SER A 111 20.32 -2.46 -16.46
N GLY A 112 19.50 -3.00 -15.57
CA GLY A 112 19.94 -3.55 -14.28
C GLY A 112 20.35 -2.45 -13.30
N GLU A 113 20.39 -1.19 -13.73
CA GLU A 113 20.68 -0.07 -12.86
C GLU A 113 19.52 0.09 -11.88
N ARG A 114 19.87 0.10 -10.60
CA ARG A 114 18.93 0.35 -9.52
C ARG A 114 19.28 1.70 -8.92
N THR A 115 18.27 2.51 -8.64
CA THR A 115 18.47 3.77 -7.92
C THR A 115 19.19 3.46 -6.59
N PRO A 116 20.36 4.07 -6.32
CA PRO A 116 21.08 3.80 -5.09
C PRO A 116 20.20 4.19 -3.91
N LEU A 117 20.23 3.36 -2.86
CA LEU A 117 19.54 3.69 -1.63
C LEU A 117 20.15 4.96 -1.02
N PRO A 118 19.33 5.90 -0.51
CA PRO A 118 19.83 7.04 0.25
C PRO A 118 20.72 6.57 1.40
N ALA A 119 21.78 7.33 1.68
CA ALA A 119 22.61 7.06 2.85
C ALA A 119 21.78 7.16 4.14
N GLU A 120 21.85 6.12 4.97
CA GLU A 120 21.08 6.05 6.20
C GLU A 120 21.96 6.36 7.42
N THR A 121 21.38 6.99 8.43
CA THR A 121 22.10 7.31 9.68
C THR A 121 22.35 6.04 10.49
N ALA A 122 23.48 5.96 11.21
CA ALA A 122 23.80 4.81 12.09
C ALA A 122 22.84 4.66 13.29
N ILE A 123 22.09 5.73 13.60
CA ILE A 123 21.09 5.80 14.66
C ILE A 123 19.71 6.03 14.02
N CYS A 124 18.70 5.27 14.44
CA CYS A 124 17.34 5.44 13.97
C CYS A 124 16.78 6.80 14.43
N PRO A 125 16.30 7.67 13.52
CA PRO A 125 15.74 8.98 13.88
C PRO A 125 14.38 8.88 14.57
N TRP A 126 13.77 7.68 14.60
CA TRP A 126 12.44 7.46 15.20
C TRP A 126 12.53 6.96 16.63
N CYS A 127 13.33 5.91 16.88
CA CYS A 127 13.42 5.29 18.21
C CYS A 127 14.80 5.42 18.87
N GLY A 128 15.81 5.98 18.19
CA GLY A 128 17.16 6.14 18.74
C GLY A 128 18.01 4.86 18.79
N ALA A 129 17.49 3.71 18.34
CA ALA A 129 18.26 2.48 18.29
C ALA A 129 19.38 2.54 17.24
N ALA A 130 20.53 1.94 17.54
CA ALA A 130 21.59 1.73 16.54
C ALA A 130 21.07 0.78 15.46
N SER A 131 21.17 1.19 14.20
CA SER A 131 20.72 0.39 13.06
C SER A 131 21.46 0.86 11.82
N LEU A 132 22.06 -0.08 11.08
CA LEU A 132 22.76 0.20 9.81
C LEU A 132 21.90 -0.10 8.58
N ALA A 133 20.85 -0.91 8.72
CA ALA A 133 19.93 -1.26 7.64
C ALA A 133 19.03 -0.07 7.23
N ALA A 134 18.38 -0.11 6.07
CA ALA A 134 17.41 0.93 5.68
C ALA A 134 16.14 0.93 6.54
N ILE A 135 15.78 -0.23 7.07
CA ILE A 135 14.66 -0.43 8.00
C ILE A 135 15.25 -0.68 9.39
N CYS A 136 14.76 0.01 10.41
CA CYS A 136 15.22 -0.19 11.78
C CYS A 136 14.65 -1.49 12.37
N ASP A 137 15.51 -2.40 12.81
CA ASP A 137 15.09 -3.67 13.43
C ASP A 137 14.33 -3.47 14.75
N GLY A 138 14.55 -2.35 15.45
CA GLY A 138 13.90 -2.05 16.73
C GLY A 138 12.49 -1.47 16.61
N CYS A 139 12.18 -0.72 15.54
CA CYS A 139 10.86 -0.08 15.37
C CYS A 139 10.18 -0.37 14.03
N GLY A 140 10.81 -1.11 13.13
CA GLY A 140 10.30 -1.47 11.80
C GLY A 140 10.17 -0.30 10.82
N ARG A 141 10.54 0.92 11.19
CA ARG A 141 10.43 2.10 10.32
C ARG A 141 11.62 2.20 9.38
N ARG A 142 11.34 2.59 8.14
CA ARG A 142 12.38 3.06 7.22
C ARG A 142 12.98 4.36 7.76
N LYS A 143 14.32 4.45 7.78
CA LYS A 143 15.05 5.60 8.33
C LYS A 143 15.03 6.79 7.37
N ALA A 144 15.18 6.57 6.07
CA ALA A 144 14.97 7.61 5.07
C ALA A 144 13.52 8.11 5.10
N ARG A 145 13.33 9.39 5.47
CA ARG A 145 12.15 10.15 5.08
C ARG A 145 12.26 10.36 3.58
N PHE A 146 11.15 10.27 2.85
CA PHE A 146 11.10 10.47 1.40
C PHE A 146 11.94 11.71 1.02
N ALA A 147 13.14 11.48 0.49
CA ALA A 147 13.84 12.50 -0.25
C ALA A 147 13.07 12.57 -1.56
N GLY A 148 12.55 13.75 -1.90
CA GLY A 148 11.97 13.97 -3.22
C GLY A 148 12.92 13.48 -4.32
N PRO A 149 12.41 13.25 -5.53
CA PRO A 149 13.28 12.90 -6.64
C PRO A 149 14.48 13.85 -6.67
N PRO A 150 15.72 13.35 -6.90
CA PRO A 150 16.86 14.24 -7.07
C PRO A 150 16.45 15.34 -8.05
N PRO A 151 16.81 16.62 -7.81
CA PRO A 151 16.50 17.66 -8.77
C PRO A 151 17.00 17.15 -10.11
N GLU A 152 16.08 17.00 -11.07
CA GLU A 152 16.41 16.54 -12.40
C GLU A 152 17.65 17.32 -12.79
N GLN A 153 18.77 16.61 -13.02
CA GLN A 153 19.79 17.22 -13.82
C GLN A 153 19.03 17.63 -15.06
N ARG A 154 18.85 18.94 -15.24
CA ARG A 154 18.48 19.53 -16.52
C ARG A 154 19.57 19.05 -17.46
N GLN A 155 19.43 17.81 -17.94
CA GLN A 155 19.81 17.45 -19.28
C GLN A 155 19.26 18.61 -20.06
N ARG A 156 20.18 19.37 -20.64
CA ARG A 156 19.87 20.42 -21.58
C ARG A 156 19.09 19.72 -22.69
N ALA A 157 17.79 19.53 -22.50
CA ALA A 157 16.85 19.38 -23.58
C ALA A 157 17.05 20.67 -24.33
N SER A 158 17.83 20.57 -25.41
CA SER A 158 18.15 21.70 -26.25
C SER A 158 16.82 22.37 -26.57
N GLU A 159 16.66 23.65 -26.21
CA GLU A 159 15.50 24.46 -26.59
C GLU A 159 15.35 24.55 -28.12
N GLU A 160 16.30 23.98 -28.86
CA GLU A 160 16.35 23.83 -30.30
C GLU A 160 15.57 22.57 -30.75
N GLY A 161 14.24 22.66 -30.73
CA GLY A 161 13.40 21.85 -31.62
C GLY A 161 12.33 21.01 -30.94
N THR A 162 11.37 21.64 -30.26
CA THR A 162 10.08 20.98 -30.02
C THR A 162 9.23 21.02 -31.29
N VAL A 163 8.57 19.91 -31.63
CA VAL A 163 7.62 19.80 -32.75
C VAL A 163 6.22 19.48 -32.22
N THR A 164 5.18 19.92 -32.93
CA THR A 164 3.80 19.56 -32.60
C THR A 164 3.47 18.21 -33.24
N CYS A 165 3.06 17.23 -32.44
CA CYS A 165 2.62 15.93 -32.96
C CYS A 165 1.34 16.09 -33.80
N PRO A 166 1.27 15.56 -35.03
CA PRO A 166 0.06 15.65 -35.85
C PRO A 166 -1.08 14.74 -35.38
N ALA A 167 -0.78 13.70 -34.57
CA ALA A 167 -1.79 12.76 -34.09
C ALA A 167 -2.48 13.23 -32.80
N CYS A 168 -1.70 13.71 -31.82
CA CYS A 168 -2.22 14.10 -30.50
C CYS A 168 -2.09 15.59 -30.19
N PHE A 169 -1.46 16.39 -31.06
CA PHE A 169 -1.22 17.82 -30.87
C PHE A 169 -0.33 18.21 -29.68
N ALA A 170 0.30 17.24 -29.01
CA ALA A 170 1.28 17.50 -27.96
C ALA A 170 2.54 18.18 -28.54
N ARG A 171 3.11 19.13 -27.78
CA ARG A 171 4.44 19.69 -28.05
C ARG A 171 5.47 18.76 -27.45
N VAL A 172 6.19 18.05 -28.29
CA VAL A 172 7.18 17.04 -27.89
C VAL A 172 8.55 17.39 -28.44
N ALA A 173 9.62 16.84 -27.85
CA ALA A 173 10.95 16.95 -28.44
C ALA A 173 10.98 16.34 -29.85
N ARG A 174 11.82 16.87 -30.74
CA ARG A 174 12.01 16.32 -32.10
C ARG A 174 12.79 15.01 -32.04
N GLU A 175 12.09 13.96 -31.63
CA GLU A 175 12.56 12.59 -31.57
C GLU A 175 12.00 11.77 -32.74
N VAL A 176 12.41 10.50 -32.85
CA VAL A 176 11.89 9.55 -33.87
C VAL A 176 10.41 9.23 -33.62
N ARG A 177 9.89 9.40 -32.40
CA ARG A 177 8.49 9.17 -32.03
C ARG A 177 7.99 10.23 -31.06
N CYS A 178 6.68 10.48 -31.06
CA CYS A 178 6.03 11.27 -30.03
C CYS A 178 6.12 10.53 -28.67
N SER A 179 6.65 11.19 -27.65
CA SER A 179 6.69 10.68 -26.26
C SER A 179 5.32 10.33 -25.71
N ASP A 180 4.27 11.01 -26.18
CA ASP A 180 2.94 10.93 -25.58
C ASP A 180 2.07 9.87 -26.27
N CYS A 181 2.14 9.76 -27.60
CA CYS A 181 1.28 8.85 -28.37
C CYS A 181 2.03 7.83 -29.25
N GLY A 182 3.37 7.86 -29.26
CA GLY A 182 4.21 6.89 -29.98
C GLY A 182 4.23 7.05 -31.51
N THR A 183 3.52 8.03 -32.07
CA THR A 183 3.49 8.30 -33.52
C THR A 183 4.89 8.65 -34.03
N PRO A 184 5.41 7.97 -35.07
CA PRO A 184 6.75 8.24 -35.58
C PRO A 184 6.83 9.58 -36.33
N PHE A 185 8.00 10.22 -36.26
CA PHE A 185 8.39 11.37 -37.06
C PHE A 185 9.56 11.00 -38.00
N PRO A 186 9.62 11.54 -39.24
CA PRO A 186 8.56 12.23 -39.98
C PRO A 186 7.50 11.25 -40.50
N LEU A 187 6.29 11.74 -40.78
CA LEU A 187 5.24 10.97 -41.43
C LEU A 187 5.80 10.44 -42.76
N GLN A 188 5.96 9.11 -42.88
CA GLN A 188 6.22 8.50 -44.18
C GLN A 188 4.98 8.81 -45.04
N GLU A 189 5.17 9.58 -46.11
CA GLU A 189 4.10 9.81 -47.10
C GLU A 189 3.71 8.46 -47.70
N LEU A 190 2.42 8.14 -47.61
CA LEU A 190 1.78 7.00 -48.27
C LEU A 190 1.41 7.36 -49.70
#